data_AF-A0A955KKG3-F1
#
_entry.id   AF-A0A955KKG3-F1
#
_cell.length_a   1.000
_cell.length_b   1.000
_cell.length_c   1.000
_cell.angle_alpha   90.00
_cell.angle_beta   90.00
_cell.angle_gamma   90.00
#
_symmetry.space_group_name_H-M   'P 1'
#
loop_
_entity.id
_entity.type
_entity.pdbx_description
1 polymer ?
#
loop_
_entity_poly.entity_id
_entity_poly.type
_entity_poly.pdbx_seq_one_letter_code
_entity_poly.pdbx_strand_id
1 'polypeptide(L)'
;MSEENQTNKIAELLGLEKMTPEQQEALLARFGSLILDSSLNRLLIKLDDAQVGELQDYMESLPETENILVALAEKYPNFEDIIKEETKALQDEVEKVLG
;
A
#
# COMPACT_ATOMS: atom_id res chain seq x y z
N MET A 1 10.76 20.32 -8.92
CA MET A 1 10.94 20.23 -7.45
C MET A 1 11.65 18.92 -7.18
N SER A 2 12.64 18.89 -6.28
CA SER A 2 13.33 17.65 -5.90
C SER A 2 12.43 16.77 -5.03
N GLU A 3 12.58 15.44 -5.10
CA GLU A 3 11.88 14.48 -4.23
C GLU A 3 12.05 14.81 -2.75
N GLU A 4 13.26 15.26 -2.37
CA GLU A 4 13.59 15.71 -1.00
C GLU A 4 12.68 16.86 -0.50
N ASN A 5 12.28 17.78 -1.38
CA ASN A 5 11.34 18.86 -1.04
C ASN A 5 9.89 18.38 -0.90
N GLN A 6 9.50 17.30 -1.57
CA GLN A 6 8.18 16.70 -1.43
C GLN A 6 8.08 15.90 -0.12
N THR A 7 9.10 15.12 0.19
CA THR A 7 9.18 14.35 1.44
C THR A 7 9.12 15.26 2.67
N ASN A 8 9.86 16.37 2.67
CA ASN A 8 9.83 17.33 3.79
C ASN A 8 8.45 17.99 3.94
N LYS A 9 7.78 18.34 2.83
CA LYS A 9 6.41 18.87 2.89
C LYS A 9 5.41 17.86 3.45
N ILE A 10 5.47 16.62 3.00
CA ILE A 10 4.58 15.55 3.49
C ILE A 10 4.83 15.32 4.99
N ALA A 11 6.10 15.32 5.42
CA ALA A 11 6.45 15.18 6.83
C ALA A 11 5.96 16.34 7.70
N GLU A 12 6.10 17.57 7.21
CA GLU A 12 5.61 18.78 7.88
C GLU A 12 4.07 18.80 7.96
N LEU A 13 3.39 18.47 6.86
CA LEU A 13 1.92 18.45 6.74
C LEU A 13 1.26 17.35 7.58
N LEU A 14 1.84 16.15 7.61
CA LEU A 14 1.40 15.06 8.48
C LEU A 14 1.79 15.28 9.95
N GLY A 15 2.53 16.36 10.25
CA GLY A 15 3.03 16.64 11.58
C GLY A 15 4.01 15.59 12.08
N LEU A 16 4.68 14.85 11.19
CA LEU A 16 5.66 13.82 11.55
C LEU A 16 6.77 14.43 12.41
N GLU A 17 7.16 15.68 12.14
CA GLU A 17 8.17 16.41 12.93
C GLU A 17 7.81 16.57 14.42
N LYS A 18 6.52 16.44 14.76
CA LYS A 18 5.99 16.53 16.13
C LYS A 18 5.74 15.16 16.75
N MET A 19 5.91 14.09 15.98
CA MET A 19 5.71 12.71 16.40
C MET A 19 7.05 12.09 16.82
N THR A 20 7.00 11.17 17.78
CA THR A 20 8.16 10.34 18.10
C THR A 20 8.43 9.36 16.96
N PRO A 21 9.65 8.81 16.83
CA PRO A 21 9.95 7.78 15.83
C PRO A 21 8.96 6.61 15.86
N GLU A 22 8.54 6.16 17.05
CA GLU A 22 7.57 5.07 17.19
C GLU A 22 6.17 5.45 16.65
N GLN A 23 5.77 6.72 16.81
CA GLN A 23 4.48 7.21 16.29
C GLN A 23 4.51 7.37 14.78
N GLN A 24 5.64 7.83 14.23
CA GLN A 24 5.84 7.90 12.78
C GLN A 24 5.80 6.49 12.16
N GLU A 25 6.50 5.52 12.77
CA GLU A 25 6.48 4.13 12.35
C GLU A 25 5.06 3.54 12.39
N ALA A 26 4.32 3.76 13.48
CA ALA A 26 2.94 3.30 13.59
C ALA A 26 2.01 3.93 12.55
N LEU A 27 2.20 5.21 12.22
CA LEU A 27 1.42 5.89 11.19
C LEU A 27 1.75 5.36 9.79
N LEU A 28 3.04 5.18 9.49
CA LEU A 28 3.49 4.59 8.22
C LEU A 28 2.98 3.16 8.06
N ALA A 29 3.03 2.33 9.12
CA ALA A 29 2.48 0.99 9.10
C ALA A 29 0.97 0.99 8.82
N ARG A 30 0.24 1.97 9.37
CA ARG A 30 -1.20 2.13 9.13
C ARG A 30 -1.51 2.54 7.68
N PHE A 31 -0.73 3.45 7.10
CA PHE A 31 -0.85 3.77 5.67
C PHE A 31 -0.51 2.58 4.78
N GLY A 32 0.55 1.84 5.10
CA GLY A 32 0.92 0.61 4.40
C GLY A 32 -0.21 -0.42 4.41
N SER A 33 -0.84 -0.64 5.57
CA SER A 33 -1.99 -1.54 5.70
C SER A 33 -3.18 -1.08 4.84
N LEU A 34 -3.51 0.21 4.85
CA LEU A 34 -4.64 0.74 4.08
C LEU A 34 -4.42 0.60 2.56
N ILE A 35 -3.22 0.91 2.08
CA ILE A 35 -2.85 0.73 0.67
C ILE A 35 -2.95 -0.75 0.30
N LEU A 36 -2.45 -1.63 1.16
CA LEU A 36 -2.49 -3.07 0.91
C LEU A 36 -3.93 -3.58 0.86
N ASP A 37 -4.76 -3.26 1.85
CA ASP A 37 -6.16 -3.70 1.92
C ASP A 37 -6.95 -3.22 0.69
N SER A 38 -6.75 -1.97 0.28
CA SER A 38 -7.40 -1.43 -0.92
C SER A 38 -6.91 -2.12 -2.20
N SER A 39 -5.60 -2.36 -2.30
CA SER A 39 -4.99 -3.01 -3.45
C SER A 39 -5.44 -4.46 -3.60
N LEU A 40 -5.54 -5.21 -2.49
CA LEU A 40 -6.05 -6.57 -2.47
C LEU A 40 -7.51 -6.62 -2.88
N ASN A 41 -8.36 -5.72 -2.36
CA ASN A 41 -9.76 -5.65 -2.76
C ASN A 41 -9.92 -5.40 -4.27
N ARG A 42 -9.12 -4.49 -4.84
CA ARG A 42 -9.13 -4.24 -6.29
C ARG A 42 -8.58 -5.38 -7.10
N LEU A 43 -7.58 -6.09 -6.60
CA LEU A 43 -7.07 -7.30 -7.23
C LEU A 43 -8.17 -8.36 -7.28
N LEU A 44 -8.83 -8.63 -6.16
CA LEU A 44 -9.90 -9.64 -6.04
C LEU A 44 -11.06 -9.39 -7.02
N ILE A 45 -11.44 -8.14 -7.26
CA ILE A 45 -12.50 -7.79 -8.23
C ILE A 45 -12.08 -8.08 -9.68
N LYS A 46 -10.77 -8.16 -9.96
CA LYS A 46 -10.22 -8.46 -11.28
C LYS A 46 -9.91 -9.94 -11.50
N LEU A 47 -9.95 -10.75 -10.44
CA LEU A 47 -9.70 -12.19 -10.54
C LEU A 47 -10.98 -12.93 -10.95
N ASP A 48 -10.83 -13.97 -11.77
CA ASP A 48 -11.89 -14.96 -11.99
C ASP A 48 -11.95 -16.00 -10.85
N ASP A 49 -13.00 -16.82 -10.84
CA ASP A 49 -13.22 -17.82 -9.77
C ASP A 49 -12.05 -18.81 -9.64
N ALA A 50 -11.37 -19.15 -10.74
CA ALA A 50 -10.21 -20.04 -10.70
C ALA A 50 -9.00 -19.35 -10.07
N GLN A 51 -8.74 -18.10 -10.44
CA GLN A 51 -7.67 -17.28 -9.89
C GLN A 51 -7.89 -16.93 -8.40
N VAL A 52 -9.15 -16.76 -7.98
CA VAL A 52 -9.50 -16.60 -6.55
C VAL A 52 -9.14 -17.86 -5.77
N GLY A 53 -9.49 -19.04 -6.30
CA GLY A 53 -9.13 -20.32 -5.68
C GLY A 53 -7.62 -20.49 -5.55
N GLU A 54 -6.86 -20.19 -6.60
CA GLU A 54 -5.39 -20.24 -6.54
C GLU A 54 -4.78 -19.25 -5.54
N LEU A 55 -5.39 -18.08 -5.36
CA LEU A 55 -4.94 -17.12 -4.36
C LEU A 55 -5.26 -17.60 -2.94
N GLN A 56 -6.42 -18.21 -2.72
CA GLN A 56 -6.78 -18.81 -1.44
C GLN A 56 -5.82 -19.95 -1.08
N ASP A 57 -5.57 -20.88 -2.01
CA ASP A 57 -4.62 -21.97 -1.83
C ASP A 57 -3.21 -21.43 -1.51
N TYR A 58 -2.79 -20.37 -2.22
CA TYR A 58 -1.53 -19.71 -1.95
C TYR A 58 -1.46 -19.10 -0.55
N MET A 59 -2.51 -18.41 -0.08
CA MET A 59 -2.56 -17.84 1.26
C MET A 59 -2.63 -18.90 2.37
N GLU A 60 -3.37 -19.98 2.16
CA GLU A 60 -3.49 -21.10 3.09
C GLU A 60 -2.21 -21.93 3.19
N SER A 61 -1.39 -21.93 2.13
CA SER A 61 -0.09 -22.61 2.12
C SER A 61 0.96 -22.00 3.05
N LEU A 62 0.64 -20.89 3.73
CA LEU A 62 1.56 -20.11 4.58
C LEU A 62 2.91 -19.93 3.90
N PRO A 63 2.95 -19.23 2.75
CA PRO A 63 4.18 -19.14 2.00
C PRO A 63 5.19 -18.38 2.87
N GLU A 64 6.33 -19.02 3.13
CA GLU A 64 7.49 -18.43 3.81
C GLU A 64 8.07 -17.21 3.06
N THR A 65 7.42 -16.76 1.98
CA THR A 65 7.70 -15.46 1.40
C THR A 65 7.48 -14.40 2.46
N GLU A 66 8.59 -13.93 3.02
CA GLU A 66 8.69 -12.74 3.89
C GLU A 66 7.99 -11.50 3.28
N ASN A 67 7.57 -11.56 2.00
CA ASN A 67 6.86 -10.49 1.35
C ASN A 67 5.79 -10.99 0.35
N ILE A 68 4.57 -11.23 0.84
CA ILE A 68 3.38 -11.55 0.02
C ILE A 68 3.15 -10.58 -1.14
N LEU A 69 3.60 -9.32 -1.00
CA LEU A 69 3.51 -8.31 -2.04
C LEU A 69 4.34 -8.65 -3.28
N VAL A 70 5.54 -9.19 -3.07
CA VAL A 70 6.44 -9.58 -4.17
C VAL A 70 5.82 -10.73 -4.96
N ALA A 71 5.30 -11.75 -4.26
CA ALA A 71 4.66 -12.87 -4.92
C ALA A 71 3.40 -12.47 -5.70
N LEU A 72 2.59 -11.56 -5.15
CA LEU A 72 1.43 -11.02 -5.85
C LEU A 72 1.82 -10.16 -7.06
N ALA A 73 2.90 -9.37 -6.97
CA ALA A 73 3.41 -8.59 -8.10
C ALA A 73 3.98 -9.48 -9.21
N GLU A 74 4.69 -10.56 -8.86
CA GLU A 74 5.21 -11.54 -9.82
C GLU A 74 4.09 -12.33 -10.51
N LYS A 75 3.05 -12.71 -9.76
CA LYS A 75 1.93 -13.50 -10.28
C LYS A 75 0.91 -12.66 -11.06
N TYR A 76 0.68 -11.42 -10.64
CA TYR A 76 -0.30 -10.51 -11.21
C TYR A 76 0.39 -9.23 -11.68
N PRO A 77 0.78 -9.13 -12.97
CA PRO A 77 1.53 -7.98 -13.49
C PRO A 77 0.83 -6.62 -13.26
N ASN A 78 -0.50 -6.62 -13.16
CA ASN A 78 -1.30 -5.41 -12.91
C ASN A 78 -1.33 -4.99 -11.43
N PHE A 79 -0.77 -5.79 -10.52
CA PHE A 79 -0.84 -5.52 -9.08
C PHE A 79 0.08 -4.37 -8.66
N GLU A 80 1.26 -4.23 -9.28
CA GLU A 80 2.12 -3.06 -9.07
C GLU A 80 1.41 -1.75 -9.45
N ASP A 81 0.69 -1.76 -10.56
CA ASP A 81 -0.05 -0.58 -11.02
C ASP A 81 -1.20 -0.25 -10.08
N ILE A 82 -1.89 -1.27 -9.55
CA ILE A 82 -2.91 -1.09 -8.51
C ILE A 82 -2.29 -0.42 -7.27
N ILE A 83 -1.14 -0.91 -6.78
CA ILE A 83 -0.47 -0.31 -5.61
C ILE A 83 -0.09 1.15 -5.87
N LYS A 84 0.46 1.47 -7.06
CA LYS A 84 0.82 2.85 -7.44
C LYS A 84 -0.42 3.75 -7.46
N GLU A 85 -1.53 3.27 -8.01
CA GLU A 85 -2.80 3.99 -8.04
C GLU A 85 -3.38 4.21 -6.63
N GLU A 86 -3.39 3.20 -5.77
CA GLU A 86 -3.87 3.31 -4.39
C GLU A 86 -2.99 4.25 -3.55
N THR A 87 -1.67 4.19 -3.77
CA THR A 87 -0.72 5.10 -3.11
C THR A 87 -1.00 6.54 -3.52
N LYS A 88 -1.23 6.80 -4.81
CA LYS A 88 -1.59 8.13 -5.30
C LYS A 88 -2.95 8.58 -4.78
N ALA A 89 -3.94 7.70 -4.74
CA ALA A 89 -5.26 8.01 -4.20
C ALA A 89 -5.17 8.42 -2.71
N LEU A 90 -4.35 7.71 -1.93
CA LEU A 90 -4.08 8.09 -0.54
C LEU A 90 -3.38 9.44 -0.45
N GLN A 91 -2.37 9.71 -1.29
CA GLN A 91 -1.70 11.01 -1.34
C GLN A 91 -2.69 12.14 -1.66
N ASP A 92 -3.52 11.97 -2.69
CA ASP A 92 -4.52 12.96 -3.10
C ASP A 92 -5.56 13.20 -1.97
N GLU A 93 -6.00 12.15 -1.25
CA GLU A 93 -6.91 12.29 -0.11
C GLU A 93 -6.24 13.00 1.08
N VAL A 94 -4.99 12.67 1.37
CA VAL A 94 -4.19 13.36 2.39
C VAL A 94 -4.03 14.84 2.03
N GLU A 95 -3.72 15.17 0.77
CA GLU A 95 -3.65 16.56 0.29
C GLU A 95 -4.99 17.29 0.44
N LYS A 96 -6.12 16.68 0.05
CA LYS A 96 -7.46 17.30 0.20
C LYS A 96 -7.83 17.58 1.65
N VAL A 97 -7.51 16.67 2.55
CA VAL A 97 -7.82 16.81 3.98
C VAL A 97 -6.90 17.84 4.64
N LEU A 98 -5.66 17.99 4.15
CA LEU A 98 -4.63 18.80 4.78
C LEU A 98 -4.38 20.17 4.13
N GLY A 99 -4.87 20.43 2.92
CA GLY A 99 -4.87 21.75 2.25
C GLY A 99 -3.76 21.93 1.23
#